data_AF-A0A2V7ST84-F1
#
_entry.id   AF-A0A2V7ST84-F1
#
_cell.length_a   1.000
_cell.length_b   1.000
_cell.length_c   1.000
_cell.angle_alpha   90.00
_cell.angle_beta   90.00
_cell.angle_gamma   90.00
#
_symmetry.space_group_name_H-M   'P 1'
#
loop_
_entity.id
_entity.type
_entity.pdbx_description
1 polymer ?
#
loop_
_entity_poly.entity_id
_entity_poly.type
_entity_poly.pdbx_seq_one_letter_code
_entity_poly.pdbx_strand_id
1 'polypeptide(L)'
;MDNPFPSRRNLINAAQRYLLEPTEAQLERARSDPPRLTPQALQKDSMSRTRERILANLDDMYREAFERAKSSGDESQMASLDFAYRREQLYFEILLDVRDAIERR
;
A
#
# COMPACT_ATOMS: atom_id res chain seq x y z
N MET A 1 24.53 46.32 25.18
CA MET A 1 25.55 45.84 24.22
C MET A 1 24.92 44.74 23.41
N ASP A 2 24.19 45.13 22.35
CA ASP A 2 23.51 44.18 21.47
C ASP A 2 24.54 43.52 20.58
N ASN A 3 24.64 42.19 20.66
CA ASN A 3 25.64 41.42 19.95
C ASN A 3 25.19 41.26 18.49
N PRO A 4 25.88 41.86 17.50
CA PRO A 4 25.38 41.99 16.12
C PRO A 4 25.59 40.74 15.26
N PHE A 5 26.06 39.63 15.84
CA PHE A 5 26.38 38.42 15.09
C PHE A 5 25.31 37.35 15.31
N PRO A 6 24.63 36.87 14.25
CA PRO A 6 23.68 35.78 14.38
C PRO A 6 24.41 34.59 15.01
N SER A 7 23.86 34.08 16.13
CA SER A 7 24.46 32.96 16.86
C SER A 7 24.80 31.85 15.87
N ARG A 8 26.02 31.30 15.91
CA ARG A 8 26.50 30.23 15.00
C ARG A 8 25.47 29.12 14.77
N ARG A 9 24.68 28.80 15.80
CA ARG A 9 23.58 27.84 15.78
C ARG A 9 22.46 28.19 14.78
N ASN A 10 22.14 29.47 14.62
CA ASN A 10 21.16 29.95 13.63
C ASN A 10 21.71 29.85 12.21
N LEU A 11 23.00 30.13 12.01
CA LEU A 11 23.67 29.96 10.72
C LEU A 11 23.76 28.49 10.31
N ILE A 12 24.07 27.60 11.26
CA ILE A 12 24.10 26.14 11.02
C ILE A 12 22.70 25.64 10.68
N ASN A 13 21.67 26.06 11.41
CA ASN A 13 20.29 25.67 11.12
C ASN A 13 19.81 26.20 9.75
N ALA A 14 20.19 27.43 9.38
CA ALA A 14 19.85 27.99 8.07
C ALA A 14 20.56 27.26 6.93
N ALA A 15 21.85 26.93 7.11
CA ALA A 15 22.62 26.15 6.15
C ALA A 15 22.09 24.72 6.02
N GLN A 16 21.69 24.09 7.13
CA GLN A 16 21.07 22.76 7.10
C GLN A 16 19.72 22.78 6.37
N ARG A 17 18.87 23.79 6.60
CA ARG A 17 17.62 23.92 5.84
C ARG A 17 17.88 24.09 4.35
N TYR A 18 18.80 24.96 3.96
CA TYR A 18 19.12 25.19 2.56
C TYR A 18 19.71 23.95 1.85
N LEU A 19 20.49 23.13 2.56
CA LEU A 19 21.13 21.93 2.00
C LEU A 19 20.22 20.69 2.01
N LEU A 20 19.30 20.58 2.96
CA LEU A 20 18.42 19.43 3.11
C LEU A 20 16.99 19.66 2.58
N GLU A 21 16.59 20.89 2.27
CA GLU A 21 15.30 21.15 1.64
C GLU A 21 15.31 20.67 0.18
N PRO A 22 14.46 19.69 -0.16
CA PRO A 22 14.39 19.19 -1.53
C PRO A 22 13.82 20.28 -2.43
N THR A 23 14.48 20.49 -3.57
CA THR A 23 14.02 21.44 -4.61
C THR A 23 12.66 21.02 -5.18
N GLU A 24 11.88 21.97 -5.69
CA GLU A 24 10.57 21.70 -6.31
C GLU A 24 10.65 20.65 -7.41
N ALA A 25 11.72 20.66 -8.21
CA ALA A 25 11.98 19.64 -9.23
C ALA A 25 12.20 18.23 -8.66
N GLN A 26 12.82 18.12 -7.47
CA GLN A 26 13.01 16.84 -6.77
C GLN A 26 11.69 16.34 -6.16
N LEU A 27 10.87 17.25 -5.63
CA LEU A 27 9.52 16.92 -5.13
C LEU A 27 8.60 16.46 -6.26
N GLU A 28 8.65 17.12 -7.42
CA GLU A 28 7.85 16.76 -8.58
C GLU A 28 8.27 15.41 -9.17
N ARG A 29 9.58 15.12 -9.19
CA ARG A 29 10.11 13.80 -9.56
C ARG A 29 9.71 12.70 -8.57
N ALA A 30 9.70 13.01 -7.28
CA ALA A 30 9.25 12.08 -6.24
C ALA A 30 7.72 11.83 -6.29
N ARG A 31 6.94 12.73 -6.88
CA ARG A 31 5.50 12.52 -7.16
C ARG A 31 5.28 11.65 -8.41
N SER A 32 6.16 11.73 -9.40
CA SER A 32 6.06 10.96 -10.64
C SER A 32 6.62 9.53 -10.55
N ASP A 33 7.56 9.28 -9.63
CA ASP A 33 8.08 7.93 -9.40
C ASP A 33 7.04 7.10 -8.63
N PRO A 34 6.68 5.89 -9.10
CA PRO A 34 5.78 5.02 -8.34
C PRO A 34 6.39 4.77 -6.96
N PRO A 35 5.56 4.80 -5.89
CA PRO A 35 6.06 4.68 -4.53
C PRO A 35 6.86 3.39 -4.39
N ARG A 36 8.15 3.52 -4.09
CA ARG A 36 8.98 2.38 -3.73
C ARG A 36 8.33 1.70 -2.53
N LEU A 37 8.38 0.37 -2.47
CA LEU A 37 7.87 -0.43 -1.35
C LEU A 37 8.74 -0.26 -0.08
N THR A 38 9.04 0.97 0.31
CA THR A 38 9.69 1.30 1.57
C THR A 38 8.67 1.27 2.69
N PRO A 39 9.06 0.94 3.94
CA PRO A 39 8.14 0.95 5.06
C PRO A 39 7.39 2.28 5.24
N GLN A 40 8.04 3.41 4.98
CA GLN A 40 7.43 4.74 5.04
C GLN A 40 6.39 4.99 3.93
N ALA A 41 6.63 4.49 2.71
CA ALA A 41 5.65 4.59 1.62
C ALA A 41 4.43 3.70 1.88
N LEU A 42 4.64 2.50 2.41
CA LEU A 42 3.57 1.60 2.84
C LEU A 42 2.72 2.20 3.97
N GLN A 43 3.34 2.95 4.89
CA GLN A 43 2.63 3.71 5.93
C GLN A 43 1.87 4.91 5.37
N LYS A 44 2.41 5.59 4.36
CA LYS A 44 1.77 6.77 3.73
C LYS A 44 0.57 6.38 2.87
N ASP A 45 0.66 5.25 2.17
CA ASP A 45 -0.44 4.64 1.42
C ASP A 45 -1.26 3.67 2.29
N SER A 46 -1.26 3.84 3.62
CA SER A 46 -2.18 3.13 4.51
C SER A 46 -3.64 3.57 4.34
N MET A 47 -4.04 4.00 3.13
CA MET A 47 -5.39 3.75 2.65
C MET A 47 -5.55 2.23 2.58
N SER A 48 -5.80 1.63 3.73
CA SER A 48 -6.22 0.24 3.84
C SER A 48 -7.35 0.09 2.83
N ARG A 49 -7.12 -0.67 1.75
CA ARG A 49 -8.23 -1.04 0.87
C ARG A 49 -9.29 -1.62 1.81
N THR A 50 -10.49 -1.04 1.76
CA THR A 50 -11.59 -1.48 2.63
C THR A 50 -11.73 -2.98 2.47
N ARG A 51 -11.92 -3.72 3.58
CA ARG A 51 -12.11 -5.18 3.58
C ARG A 51 -13.01 -5.64 2.44
N GLU A 52 -14.13 -4.95 2.29
CA GLU A 52 -15.13 -5.14 1.24
C GLU A 52 -14.53 -5.10 -0.18
N ARG A 53 -13.65 -4.15 -0.47
CA ARG A 53 -13.00 -4.02 -1.79
C ARG A 53 -12.03 -5.18 -2.08
N ILE A 54 -11.35 -5.70 -1.06
CA ILE A 54 -10.45 -6.85 -1.23
C ILE A 54 -11.28 -8.10 -1.54
N LEU A 55 -12.35 -8.33 -0.78
CA LEU A 55 -13.23 -9.49 -0.97
C LEU A 55 -14.00 -9.42 -2.30
N ALA A 56 -14.49 -8.25 -2.69
CA ALA A 56 -15.16 -8.04 -3.98
C ALA A 56 -14.24 -8.38 -5.16
N ASN A 57 -12.99 -7.89 -5.12
CA ASN A 57 -12.01 -8.21 -6.17
C ASN A 57 -11.71 -9.72 -6.25
N LEU A 58 -11.72 -10.44 -5.12
CA LEU A 58 -11.53 -11.89 -5.10
C LEU A 58 -12.71 -12.60 -5.76
N ASP A 59 -13.94 -12.24 -5.39
CA ASP A 59 -15.17 -12.81 -5.97
C ASP A 59 -15.21 -12.60 -7.49
N ASP A 60 -14.96 -11.36 -7.95
CA ASP A 60 -14.96 -11.02 -9.38
C ASP A 60 -13.95 -11.88 -10.16
N MET A 61 -12.72 -11.99 -9.67
CA MET A 61 -11.65 -12.73 -10.35
C MET A 61 -11.97 -14.23 -10.46
N TYR A 62 -12.46 -14.85 -9.39
CA TYR A 62 -12.81 -16.28 -9.40
C TYR A 62 -14.08 -16.53 -10.21
N ARG A 63 -15.09 -15.65 -10.14
CA ARG A 63 -16.31 -15.74 -10.93
C ARG A 63 -16.00 -15.68 -12.42
N GLU A 64 -15.18 -14.73 -12.86
CA GLU A 64 -14.77 -14.62 -14.26
C GLU A 64 -13.99 -15.85 -14.75
N ALA A 65 -13.09 -16.38 -13.91
CA ALA A 65 -12.36 -17.61 -14.24
C ALA A 65 -13.29 -18.83 -14.33
N PHE A 66 -14.26 -18.91 -13.42
CA PHE A 66 -15.23 -19.99 -13.38
C PHE A 66 -16.18 -19.96 -14.57
N GLU A 67 -16.71 -18.79 -14.93
CA GLU A 67 -17.56 -18.65 -16.12
C GLU A 67 -16.80 -18.95 -17.43
N ARG A 68 -15.50 -18.63 -17.50
CA ARG A 68 -14.63 -19.06 -18.61
C ARG A 68 -14.50 -20.58 -18.66
N ALA A 69 -14.19 -21.23 -17.54
CA ALA A 69 -14.06 -22.69 -17.46
C ALA A 69 -15.38 -23.42 -17.80
N LYS A 70 -16.50 -22.88 -17.33
CA LYS A 70 -17.85 -23.35 -17.64
C LYS A 70 -18.17 -23.21 -19.13
N SER A 71 -17.80 -22.09 -19.74
CA SER A 71 -17.98 -21.86 -21.17
C SER A 71 -17.14 -22.81 -22.03
N SER A 72 -15.99 -23.27 -21.54
CA SER A 72 -15.17 -24.30 -22.19
C SER A 72 -15.55 -25.74 -21.82
N GLY A 73 -16.50 -25.96 -20.92
CA GLY A 73 -16.92 -27.28 -20.46
C GLY A 73 -15.86 -28.03 -19.62
N ASP A 74 -14.93 -27.31 -18.99
CA ASP A 74 -13.84 -27.92 -18.21
C ASP A 74 -14.26 -28.08 -16.73
N GLU A 75 -14.92 -29.20 -16.43
CA GLU A 75 -15.39 -29.52 -15.07
C GLU A 75 -14.25 -29.66 -14.05
N SER A 76 -13.07 -30.14 -14.48
CA SER A 76 -11.89 -30.27 -13.61
C SER A 76 -11.37 -28.91 -13.17
N GLN A 77 -11.31 -27.97 -14.12
CA GLN A 77 -10.93 -26.59 -13.84
C GLN A 77 -11.98 -25.89 -12.96
N MET A 78 -13.27 -26.12 -13.20
CA MET A 78 -14.34 -25.60 -12.34
C MET A 78 -14.16 -26.06 -10.88
N ALA A 79 -13.96 -27.36 -10.65
CA ALA A 79 -13.78 -27.91 -9.30
C ALA A 79 -12.49 -27.38 -8.63
N SER A 80 -11.43 -27.20 -9.40
CA SER A 80 -10.17 -26.63 -8.91
C SER A 80 -10.32 -25.17 -8.49
N LEU A 81 -11.05 -24.38 -9.29
CA LEU A 81 -11.33 -22.97 -8.99
C LEU A 81 -12.22 -22.82 -7.75
N ASP A 82 -13.20 -23.70 -7.57
CA ASP A 82 -14.09 -23.70 -6.40
C ASP A 82 -13.32 -23.97 -5.10
N PHE A 83 -12.43 -24.97 -5.13
CA PHE A 83 -11.59 -25.29 -3.96
C PHE A 83 -10.59 -24.17 -3.66
N ALA A 84 -9.97 -23.61 -4.70
CA ALA A 84 -9.06 -22.49 -4.57
C ALA A 84 -9.78 -21.25 -4.01
N TYR A 85 -10.95 -20.88 -4.52
CA TYR A 85 -11.71 -19.74 -4.00
C TYR A 85 -11.95 -19.85 -2.48
N ARG A 86 -12.38 -21.03 -2.00
CA ARG A 86 -12.64 -21.28 -0.59
C ARG A 86 -11.38 -21.17 0.28
N ARG A 87 -10.26 -21.71 -0.19
CA ARG A 87 -8.98 -21.64 0.52
C ARG A 87 -8.48 -20.19 0.59
N GLU A 88 -8.59 -19.45 -0.50
CA GLU A 88 -8.13 -18.07 -0.61
C GLU A 88 -9.01 -17.14 0.25
N GLN A 89 -10.32 -17.36 0.29
CA GLN A 89 -11.24 -16.66 1.19
C GLN A 89 -10.83 -16.82 2.66
N LEU A 90 -10.56 -18.06 3.10
CA LEU A 90 -10.13 -18.34 4.47
C LEU A 90 -8.80 -17.63 4.80
N TYR A 91 -7.84 -17.60 3.87
CA TYR A 91 -6.58 -16.90 4.07
C TYR A 91 -6.78 -15.39 4.23
N PHE A 92 -7.65 -14.77 3.44
CA PHE A 92 -7.93 -13.35 3.60
C PHE A 92 -8.64 -13.05 4.91
N GLU A 93 -9.60 -13.88 5.34
CA GLU A 93 -10.25 -13.73 6.65
C GLU A 93 -9.22 -13.72 7.78
N ILE A 94 -8.31 -14.70 7.81
CA ILE A 94 -7.25 -14.76 8.83
C ILE A 94 -6.33 -13.53 8.78
N LEU A 95 -5.92 -13.10 7.59
CA LEU A 95 -5.05 -11.92 7.45
C LEU A 95 -5.76 -10.63 7.89
N LEU A 96 -7.05 -10.51 7.59
CA LEU A 96 -7.86 -9.38 8.03
C LEU A 96 -8.07 -9.39 9.54
N ASP A 97 -8.26 -10.56 10.15
CA ASP A 97 -8.35 -10.70 11.61
C ASP A 97 -7.04 -10.27 12.29
N VAL A 98 -5.89 -10.66 11.73
CA VAL A 98 -4.57 -10.24 12.24
C VAL A 98 -4.37 -8.74 12.09
N ARG A 99 -4.75 -8.15 10.94
CA ARG A 99 -4.69 -6.69 10.73
C ARG A 99 -5.52 -5.96 11.78
N ASP A 100 -6.78 -6.38 11.96
CA ASP A 100 -7.68 -5.78 12.94
C ASP A 100 -7.13 -5.92 14.37
N ALA A 101 -6.46 -7.03 14.71
CA ALA A 101 -5.81 -7.21 16.01
C ALA A 101 -4.60 -6.27 16.23
N ILE A 102 -3.88 -5.92 15.16
CA ILE A 102 -2.76 -4.96 15.21
C ILE A 102 -3.29 -3.52 15.31
N GLU A 103 -4.33 -3.17 14.55
CA GLU A 103 -4.92 -1.82 14.55
C GLU A 103 -5.60 -1.47 15.88
N ARG A 104 -6.04 -2.47 16.66
CA ARG A 104 -6.64 -2.28 17.99
C ARG A 104 -5.61 -2.12 19.13
N ARG A 105 -4.31 -2.21 18.86
CA ARG A 105 -3.22 -2.03 19.83
C ARG A 105 -2.70 -0.59 19.83
#